data_AF-A0A3D4RP92-F1
#
_entry.id   AF-A0A3D4RP92-F1
#
_cell.length_a   1.000
_cell.length_b   1.000
_cell.length_c   1.000
_cell.angle_alpha   90.00
_cell.angle_beta   90.00
_cell.angle_gamma   90.00
#
_symmetry.space_group_name_H-M   'P 1'
#
loop_
_entity.id
_entity.type
_entity.pdbx_description
1 polymer ?
#
loop_
_entity_poly.entity_id
_entity_poly.type
_entity_poly.pdbx_seq_one_letter_code
_entity_poly.pdbx_strand_id
1 'polypeptide(L)'
;TGEKMELADYAFLSAPKVDAYNHLGNKLSTIVAASDANASEDIVHGVAMQVAAMAPIALDADHVPAEVKEHELKVAVEKTQQDEVNKAVENALRKAGINPSHVDTDEHIESNTAKGWLTPEQAQQARNIKTNVAQEAAQNINMKKVEMIAQGRLQKFLKESTLVEQIYVMSEEKELVKDVLRKANVTITDFRRVTLNVD
;
A
#
# COMPACT_ATOMS: atom_id res chain seq x y z
N THR A 1 -35.31 -18.97 3.92
CA THR A 1 -35.34 -17.78 3.03
C THR A 1 -35.29 -18.14 1.55
N GLY A 2 -34.86 -19.34 1.15
CA GLY A 2 -34.72 -19.70 -0.28
C GLY A 2 -33.49 -19.05 -0.94
N GLU A 3 -32.73 -18.29 -0.18
CA GLU A 3 -31.47 -17.67 -0.58
C GLU A 3 -30.34 -18.70 -0.50
N LYS A 4 -29.38 -18.57 -1.43
CA LYS A 4 -28.16 -19.38 -1.44
C LYS A 4 -27.35 -19.08 -0.18
N MET A 5 -27.11 -20.09 0.64
CA MET A 5 -26.22 -20.02 1.80
C MET A 5 -25.01 -20.91 1.53
N GLU A 6 -23.82 -20.36 1.66
CA GLU A 6 -22.56 -21.08 1.45
C GLU A 6 -21.50 -20.66 2.46
N LEU A 7 -20.59 -21.58 2.77
CA LEU A 7 -19.41 -21.30 3.57
C LEU A 7 -18.35 -20.68 2.67
N ALA A 8 -18.17 -19.36 2.77
CA ALA A 8 -17.24 -18.63 1.92
C ALA A 8 -15.77 -18.86 2.30
N ASP A 9 -15.48 -19.02 3.59
CA ASP A 9 -14.12 -19.21 4.11
C ASP A 9 -14.16 -20.05 5.39
N TYR A 10 -13.09 -20.80 5.63
CA TYR A 10 -12.85 -21.57 6.86
C TYR A 10 -11.38 -21.52 7.21
N ALA A 11 -11.10 -21.05 8.43
CA ALA A 11 -9.76 -21.01 8.98
C ALA A 11 -9.74 -21.56 10.40
N PHE A 12 -8.61 -22.15 10.78
CA PHE A 12 -8.38 -22.75 12.09
C PHE A 12 -6.97 -22.44 12.57
N LEU A 13 -6.82 -22.13 13.86
CA LEU A 13 -5.52 -21.97 14.53
C LEU A 13 -5.49 -22.82 15.79
N SER A 14 -4.33 -23.42 16.06
CA SER A 14 -4.05 -24.13 17.30
C SER A 14 -2.73 -23.62 17.88
N ALA A 15 -2.77 -23.18 19.12
CA ALA A 15 -1.62 -22.69 19.87
C ALA A 15 -1.91 -22.78 21.37
N PRO A 16 -0.90 -22.65 22.24
CA PRO A 16 -1.10 -22.61 23.69
C PRO A 16 -2.11 -21.57 24.17
N LYS A 17 -2.19 -20.41 23.49
CA LYS A 17 -3.29 -19.44 23.66
C LYS A 17 -3.79 -18.97 22.29
N VAL A 18 -5.11 -18.91 22.15
CA VAL A 18 -5.79 -18.33 20.98
C VAL A 18 -6.84 -17.35 21.50
N ASP A 19 -6.94 -16.20 20.85
CA ASP A 19 -8.02 -15.24 21.09
C ASP A 19 -8.75 -14.92 19.79
N ALA A 20 -10.05 -14.61 19.90
CA ALA A 20 -10.90 -14.30 18.77
C ALA A 20 -11.62 -12.95 18.98
N TYR A 21 -11.68 -12.14 17.93
CA TYR A 21 -12.39 -10.87 17.96
C TYR A 21 -13.40 -10.80 16.80
N ASN A 22 -14.68 -10.66 17.17
CA ASN A 22 -15.76 -10.38 16.21
C ASN A 22 -15.99 -8.87 16.18
N HIS A 23 -15.78 -8.26 15.02
CA HIS A 23 -16.01 -6.82 14.86
C HIS A 23 -17.50 -6.49 14.85
N LEU A 24 -17.83 -5.25 15.21
CA LEU A 24 -19.21 -4.77 15.28
C LEU A 24 -19.93 -4.99 13.95
N GLY A 25 -21.15 -5.54 14.01
CA GLY A 25 -21.95 -5.85 12.83
C GLY A 25 -21.72 -7.24 12.22
N ASN A 26 -20.86 -8.07 12.81
CA ASN A 26 -20.66 -9.49 12.45
C ASN A 26 -20.27 -9.70 10.97
N LYS A 27 -19.60 -8.72 10.35
CA LYS A 27 -19.09 -8.79 8.98
C LYS A 27 -17.60 -9.12 8.89
N LEU A 28 -16.91 -9.12 10.02
CA LEU A 28 -15.47 -9.35 10.09
C LEU A 28 -15.15 -10.07 11.41
N SER A 29 -14.30 -11.07 11.33
CA SER A 29 -13.77 -11.79 12.49
C SER A 29 -12.28 -12.04 12.33
N THR A 30 -11.57 -12.04 13.45
CA THR A 30 -10.16 -12.38 13.53
C THR A 30 -9.89 -13.41 14.61
N ILE A 31 -8.86 -14.22 14.38
CA ILE A 31 -8.28 -15.11 15.39
C ILE A 31 -6.77 -14.90 15.41
N VAL A 32 -6.18 -14.90 16.60
CA VAL A 32 -4.75 -14.68 16.83
C VAL A 32 -4.20 -15.78 17.73
N ALA A 33 -3.04 -16.32 17.39
CA ALA A 33 -2.36 -17.38 18.12
C ALA A 33 -1.11 -16.86 18.83
N ALA A 34 -1.00 -17.09 20.14
CA ALA A 34 0.16 -16.78 20.95
C ALA A 34 0.87 -18.07 21.42
N SER A 35 2.20 -18.02 21.50
CA SER A 35 3.02 -19.20 21.81
C SER A 35 3.00 -19.61 23.29
N ASP A 36 2.47 -18.78 24.19
CA ASP A 36 2.45 -19.02 25.64
C ASP A 36 1.00 -18.98 26.15
N ALA A 37 0.61 -20.01 26.91
CA ALA A 37 -0.69 -20.09 27.56
C ALA A 37 -0.90 -18.94 28.58
N ASN A 38 0.19 -18.40 29.13
CA ASN A 38 0.17 -17.30 30.10
C ASN A 38 0.31 -15.91 29.45
N ALA A 39 0.33 -15.82 28.11
CA ALA A 39 0.37 -14.53 27.42
C ALA A 39 -0.79 -13.62 27.87
N SER A 40 -0.50 -12.34 28.11
CA SER A 40 -1.50 -11.37 28.59
C SER A 40 -2.73 -11.36 27.68
N GLU A 41 -3.92 -11.58 28.26
CA GLU A 41 -5.18 -11.64 27.52
C GLU A 41 -5.49 -10.30 26.83
N ASP A 42 -5.34 -9.18 27.54
CA ASP A 42 -5.56 -7.84 26.99
C ASP A 42 -4.67 -7.55 25.78
N ILE A 43 -3.42 -8.02 25.80
CA ILE A 43 -2.48 -7.83 24.70
C ILE A 43 -2.85 -8.70 23.50
N VAL A 44 -3.18 -9.98 23.72
CA VAL A 44 -3.57 -10.88 22.62
C VAL A 44 -4.89 -10.42 22.00
N HIS A 45 -5.86 -10.01 22.82
CA HIS A 45 -7.14 -9.45 22.35
C HIS A 45 -6.95 -8.15 21.57
N GLY A 46 -6.10 -7.25 22.08
CA GLY A 46 -5.76 -6.01 21.39
C GLY A 46 -5.07 -6.25 20.05
N VAL A 47 -4.26 -7.30 19.92
CA VAL A 47 -3.71 -7.73 18.62
C VAL A 47 -4.80 -8.30 17.70
N ALA A 48 -5.79 -9.03 18.21
CA ALA A 48 -6.92 -9.48 17.40
C ALA A 48 -7.71 -8.28 16.83
N MET A 49 -7.90 -7.23 17.63
CA MET A 49 -8.48 -5.95 17.19
C MET A 49 -7.58 -5.23 16.16
N GLN A 50 -6.26 -5.23 16.36
CA GLN A 50 -5.29 -4.68 15.40
C GLN A 50 -5.43 -5.37 14.03
N VAL A 51 -5.45 -6.71 14.00
CA VAL A 51 -5.60 -7.47 12.75
C VAL A 51 -6.92 -7.11 12.06
N ALA A 52 -7.99 -6.93 12.83
CA ALA A 52 -9.29 -6.56 12.29
C ALA A 52 -9.24 -5.18 11.60
N ALA A 53 -8.65 -4.20 12.28
CA ALA A 53 -8.57 -2.81 11.84
C ALA A 53 -7.59 -2.57 10.68
N MET A 54 -6.39 -3.15 10.76
CA MET A 54 -5.28 -2.82 9.86
C MET A 54 -5.07 -3.82 8.73
N ALA A 55 -5.81 -4.93 8.73
CA ALA A 55 -5.79 -5.95 7.68
C ALA A 55 -4.38 -6.35 7.21
N PRO A 56 -3.45 -6.71 8.13
CA PRO A 56 -2.13 -7.18 7.72
C PRO A 56 -2.25 -8.43 6.85
N ILE A 57 -1.36 -8.55 5.87
CA ILE A 57 -1.32 -9.70 4.95
C ILE A 57 -0.45 -10.84 5.49
N ALA A 58 0.44 -10.54 6.44
CA ALA A 58 1.33 -11.51 7.07
C ALA A 58 1.81 -11.02 8.44
N LEU A 59 2.43 -11.90 9.22
CA LEU A 59 2.98 -11.57 10.55
C LEU A 59 4.09 -10.53 10.45
N ASP A 60 5.08 -10.80 9.60
CA ASP A 60 6.23 -9.94 9.32
C ASP A 60 6.63 -10.08 7.84
N ALA A 61 7.70 -9.38 7.44
CA ALA A 61 8.20 -9.41 6.07
C ALA A 61 8.62 -10.81 5.61
N ASP A 62 9.14 -11.68 6.48
CA ASP A 62 9.60 -13.02 6.12
C ASP A 62 8.43 -13.96 5.81
N HIS A 63 7.27 -13.71 6.44
CA HIS A 63 6.04 -14.46 6.22
C HIS A 63 5.24 -14.01 4.98
N VAL A 64 5.65 -12.92 4.30
CA VAL A 64 5.01 -12.52 3.03
C VAL A 64 5.49 -13.44 1.89
N PRO A 65 4.58 -14.05 1.10
CA PRO A 65 4.95 -14.90 -0.04
C PRO A 65 5.88 -14.19 -1.03
N ALA A 66 6.82 -14.95 -1.61
CA ALA A 66 7.78 -14.41 -2.58
C ALA A 66 7.09 -13.80 -3.80
N GLU A 67 6.03 -14.45 -4.31
CA GLU A 67 5.22 -13.97 -5.42
C GLU A 67 4.58 -12.59 -5.16
N VAL A 68 4.15 -12.33 -3.92
CA VAL A 68 3.61 -11.01 -3.52
C VAL A 68 4.73 -9.98 -3.53
N LYS A 69 5.90 -10.30 -2.97
CA LYS A 69 7.06 -9.39 -2.98
C LYS A 69 7.52 -9.06 -4.40
N GLU A 70 7.55 -10.06 -5.28
CA GLU A 70 7.93 -9.89 -6.68
C GLU A 70 6.92 -9.03 -7.44
N HIS A 71 5.62 -9.30 -7.25
CA HIS A 71 4.55 -8.49 -7.82
C HIS A 71 4.66 -7.03 -7.38
N GLU A 72 4.76 -6.77 -6.08
CA GLU A 72 4.86 -5.41 -5.54
C GLU A 72 6.14 -4.69 -5.98
N LEU A 73 7.26 -5.42 -6.10
CA LEU A 73 8.50 -4.85 -6.64
C LEU A 73 8.34 -4.45 -8.10
N LYS A 74 7.69 -5.29 -8.92
CA LYS A 74 7.42 -4.98 -10.32
C LYS A 74 6.55 -3.74 -10.45
N VAL A 75 5.44 -3.67 -9.72
CA VAL A 75 4.55 -2.49 -9.68
C VAL A 75 5.32 -1.25 -9.22
N ALA A 76 6.18 -1.37 -8.21
CA ALA A 76 7.00 -0.27 -7.73
C ALA A 76 7.98 0.24 -8.79
N VAL A 77 8.64 -0.66 -9.53
CA VAL A 77 9.55 -0.32 -10.64
C VAL A 77 8.80 0.42 -11.73
N GLU A 78 7.69 -0.14 -12.22
CA GLU A 78 6.88 0.47 -13.29
C GLU A 78 6.40 1.87 -12.90
N LYS A 79 5.87 2.03 -11.69
CA LYS A 79 5.44 3.32 -11.16
C LYS A 79 6.61 4.31 -11.06
N THR A 80 7.77 3.87 -10.57
CA THR A 80 8.95 4.74 -10.47
C THR A 80 9.48 5.17 -11.84
N GLN A 81 9.43 4.29 -12.84
CA GLN A 81 9.79 4.66 -14.21
C GLN A 81 8.86 5.75 -14.74
N GLN A 82 7.55 5.56 -14.57
CA GLN A 82 6.56 6.55 -14.98
C GLN A 82 6.75 7.89 -14.26
N ASP A 83 7.01 7.87 -12.95
CA ASP A 83 7.23 9.08 -12.16
C ASP A 83 8.47 9.86 -12.62
N GLU A 84 9.57 9.18 -12.97
CA GLU A 84 10.78 9.83 -13.48
C GLU A 84 10.57 10.43 -14.88
N VAL A 85 9.83 9.75 -15.75
CA VAL A 85 9.41 10.27 -17.06
C VAL A 85 8.53 11.51 -16.89
N ASN A 86 7.49 11.43 -16.04
CA ASN A 86 6.59 12.54 -15.75
C ASN A 86 7.37 13.76 -15.22
N LYS A 87 8.30 13.52 -14.29
CA LYS A 87 9.16 14.58 -13.75
C LYS A 87 10.04 15.24 -14.82
N ALA A 88 10.58 14.48 -15.77
CA ALA A 88 11.34 15.04 -16.89
C ALA A 88 10.47 15.94 -17.77
N VAL A 89 9.26 15.49 -18.10
CA VAL A 89 8.27 16.25 -18.88
C VAL A 89 7.85 17.52 -18.15
N GLU A 90 7.48 17.44 -16.87
CA GLU A 90 7.09 18.61 -16.06
C GLU A 90 8.20 19.66 -16.00
N ASN A 91 9.45 19.22 -15.81
CA ASN A 91 10.59 20.13 -15.79
C ASN A 91 10.82 20.80 -17.15
N ALA A 92 10.64 20.08 -18.26
CA ALA A 92 10.75 20.64 -19.60
C ALA A 92 9.62 21.65 -19.90
N LEU A 93 8.38 21.36 -19.49
CA LEU A 93 7.25 22.28 -19.60
C LEU A 93 7.50 23.57 -18.82
N ARG A 94 7.94 23.46 -17.56
CA ARG A 94 8.26 24.63 -16.73
C ARG A 94 9.38 25.47 -17.33
N LYS A 95 10.42 24.85 -17.90
CA LYS A 95 11.50 25.55 -18.62
C LYS A 95 11.00 26.27 -19.88
N ALA A 96 9.98 25.75 -20.54
CA ALA A 96 9.30 26.39 -21.66
C ALA A 96 8.31 27.49 -21.23
N GLY A 97 8.20 27.79 -19.93
CA GLY A 97 7.24 28.76 -19.40
C GLY A 97 5.79 28.26 -19.43
N ILE A 98 5.58 26.96 -19.59
CA ILE A 98 4.25 26.34 -19.63
C ILE A 98 3.95 25.73 -18.26
N ASN A 99 2.80 26.09 -17.68
CA ASN A 99 2.34 25.48 -16.45
C ASN A 99 1.88 24.03 -16.70
N PRO A 100 2.49 23.00 -16.09
CA PRO A 100 2.09 21.60 -16.30
C PRO A 100 0.60 21.34 -16.05
N SER A 101 0.01 21.98 -15.04
CA SER A 101 -1.41 21.83 -14.71
C SER A 101 -2.35 22.38 -15.79
N HIS A 102 -1.86 23.25 -16.68
CA HIS A 102 -2.67 23.74 -17.81
C HIS A 102 -2.68 22.75 -18.98
N VAL A 103 -1.80 21.75 -18.98
CA VAL A 103 -1.55 20.84 -20.12
C VAL A 103 -1.56 19.37 -19.71
N ASP A 104 -2.21 19.05 -18.60
CA ASP A 104 -2.20 17.72 -17.99
C ASP A 104 -2.82 16.65 -18.92
N THR A 105 -3.92 16.99 -19.61
CA THR A 105 -4.54 16.17 -20.67
C THR A 105 -4.67 16.97 -21.97
N ASP A 106 -4.92 16.30 -23.09
CA ASP A 106 -5.20 17.00 -24.36
C ASP A 106 -6.47 17.86 -24.27
N GLU A 107 -7.49 17.41 -23.53
CA GLU A 107 -8.70 18.20 -23.24
C GLU A 107 -8.37 19.46 -22.44
N HIS A 108 -7.46 19.39 -21.47
CA HIS A 108 -6.98 20.57 -20.75
C HIS A 108 -6.27 21.54 -21.69
N ILE A 109 -5.43 21.04 -22.60
CA ILE A 109 -4.75 21.87 -23.61
C ILE A 109 -5.79 22.59 -24.48
N GLU A 110 -6.79 21.88 -24.99
CA GLU A 110 -7.84 22.46 -25.84
C GLU A 110 -8.69 23.50 -25.10
N SER A 111 -9.19 23.15 -23.92
CA SER A 111 -9.97 24.06 -23.07
C SER A 111 -9.17 25.32 -22.73
N ASN A 112 -7.91 25.17 -22.32
CA ASN A 112 -7.09 26.31 -21.87
C ASN A 112 -6.60 27.17 -23.04
N THR A 113 -6.44 26.59 -24.23
CA THR A 113 -6.22 27.37 -25.46
C THR A 113 -7.46 28.18 -25.81
N ALA A 114 -8.66 27.59 -25.76
CA ALA A 114 -9.92 28.29 -26.04
C ALA A 114 -10.20 29.43 -25.04
N LYS A 115 -9.79 29.26 -23.77
CA LYS A 115 -9.87 30.30 -22.73
C LYS A 115 -8.79 31.39 -22.85
N GLY A 116 -7.85 31.27 -23.79
CA GLY A 116 -6.73 32.20 -23.96
C GLY A 116 -5.65 32.10 -22.87
N TRP A 117 -5.66 31.03 -22.07
CA TRP A 117 -4.64 30.77 -21.04
C TRP A 117 -3.37 30.14 -21.61
N LEU A 118 -3.44 29.62 -22.84
CA LEU A 118 -2.33 29.11 -23.65
C LEU A 118 -2.45 29.70 -25.05
N THR A 119 -1.32 30.06 -25.67
CA THR A 119 -1.30 30.34 -27.11
C THR A 119 -1.32 29.03 -27.91
N PRO A 120 -1.76 29.04 -29.19
CA PRO A 120 -1.70 27.85 -30.05
C PRO A 120 -0.28 27.28 -30.17
N GLU A 121 0.74 28.14 -30.18
CA GLU A 121 2.16 27.75 -30.21
C GLU A 121 2.57 27.04 -28.91
N GLN A 122 2.16 27.58 -27.75
CA GLN A 122 2.40 26.93 -26.46
C GLN A 122 1.69 25.59 -26.34
N ALA A 123 0.46 25.48 -26.86
CA ALA A 123 -0.29 24.24 -26.91
C ALA A 123 0.44 23.18 -27.75
N GLN A 124 0.93 23.55 -28.94
CA GLN A 124 1.70 22.64 -29.78
C GLN A 124 3.05 22.27 -29.14
N GLN A 125 3.75 23.25 -28.55
CA GLN A 125 5.00 23.01 -27.85
C GLN A 125 4.80 22.06 -26.66
N ALA A 126 3.72 22.20 -25.90
CA ALA A 126 3.38 21.29 -24.80
C ALA A 126 3.20 19.85 -25.30
N ARG A 127 2.48 19.63 -26.40
CA ARG A 127 2.30 18.28 -27.00
C ARG A 127 3.63 17.68 -27.45
N ASN A 128 4.47 18.49 -28.10
CA ASN A 128 5.79 18.06 -28.54
C ASN A 128 6.69 17.70 -27.36
N ILE A 129 6.68 18.49 -26.27
CA ILE A 129 7.41 18.18 -25.04
C ILE A 129 6.90 16.89 -24.42
N LYS A 130 5.58 16.74 -24.22
CA LYS A 130 4.99 15.53 -23.63
C LYS A 130 5.33 14.27 -24.42
N THR A 131 5.43 14.35 -25.74
CA THR A 131 5.79 13.20 -26.58
C THR A 131 7.30 12.95 -26.58
N ASN A 132 8.10 13.94 -27.00
CA ASN A 132 9.52 13.76 -27.29
C ASN A 132 10.33 13.60 -26.01
N VAL A 133 10.06 14.42 -24.98
CA VAL A 133 10.78 14.34 -23.70
C VAL A 133 10.40 13.07 -22.97
N ALA A 134 9.16 12.61 -23.06
CA ALA A 134 8.78 11.33 -22.47
C ALA A 134 9.53 10.15 -23.12
N GLN A 135 9.60 10.13 -24.46
CA GLN A 135 10.35 9.11 -25.20
C GLN A 135 11.85 9.14 -24.86
N GLU A 136 12.47 10.33 -24.87
CA GLU A 136 13.88 10.49 -24.54
C GLU A 136 14.18 10.10 -23.09
N ALA A 137 13.32 10.49 -22.15
CA ALA A 137 13.48 10.16 -20.74
C ALA A 137 13.32 8.65 -20.49
N ALA A 138 12.39 7.99 -21.17
CA ALA A 138 12.20 6.54 -21.07
C ALA A 138 13.41 5.77 -21.62
N GLN A 139 14.02 6.25 -22.72
CA GLN A 139 15.20 5.62 -23.31
C GLN A 139 16.46 5.80 -22.46
N ASN A 140 16.60 6.95 -21.79
CA ASN A 140 17.77 7.31 -21.00
C ASN A 140 17.56 7.11 -19.50
N ILE A 141 16.59 6.28 -19.12
CA ILE A 141 16.23 6.11 -17.71
C ILE A 141 17.35 5.42 -16.93
N ASN A 142 17.68 5.98 -15.76
CA ASN A 142 18.68 5.39 -14.88
C ASN A 142 18.06 4.23 -14.08
N MET A 143 18.17 3.02 -14.61
CA MET A 143 17.58 1.83 -14.00
C MET A 143 18.09 1.54 -12.58
N LYS A 144 19.37 1.83 -12.28
CA LYS A 144 19.89 1.64 -10.91
C LYS A 144 19.19 2.56 -9.91
N LYS A 145 18.92 3.82 -10.29
CA LYS A 145 18.15 4.75 -9.46
C LYS A 145 16.70 4.28 -9.28
N VAL A 146 16.08 3.80 -10.35
CA VAL A 146 14.71 3.26 -10.33
C VAL A 146 14.64 2.08 -9.35
N GLU A 147 15.54 1.11 -9.45
CA GLU A 147 15.60 -0.06 -8.58
C GLU A 147 15.75 0.32 -7.10
N MET A 148 16.65 1.27 -6.78
CA MET A 148 16.81 1.73 -5.39
C MET A 148 15.53 2.36 -4.83
N ILE A 149 14.82 3.17 -5.62
CA ILE A 149 13.56 3.80 -5.19
C ILE A 149 12.46 2.74 -5.07
N ALA A 150 12.37 1.81 -6.01
CA ALA A 150 11.40 0.73 -6.00
C ALA A 150 11.60 -0.19 -4.78
N GLN A 151 12.84 -0.51 -4.41
CA GLN A 151 13.16 -1.22 -3.18
C GLN A 151 12.69 -0.45 -1.94
N GLY A 152 12.87 0.88 -1.91
CA GLY A 152 12.32 1.71 -0.84
C GLY A 152 10.78 1.64 -0.74
N ARG A 153 10.09 1.60 -1.89
CA ARG A 153 8.62 1.43 -1.95
C ARG A 153 8.18 0.06 -1.45
N LEU A 154 8.86 -1.01 -1.86
CA LEU A 154 8.61 -2.37 -1.36
C LEU A 154 8.80 -2.45 0.15
N GLN A 155 9.87 -1.86 0.68
CA GLN A 155 10.11 -1.85 2.13
C GLN A 155 9.04 -1.07 2.89
N LYS A 156 8.53 0.02 2.32
CA LYS A 156 7.41 0.75 2.89
C LYS A 156 6.14 -0.12 2.90
N PHE A 157 5.81 -0.76 1.79
CA PHE A 157 4.68 -1.69 1.69
C PHE A 157 4.77 -2.78 2.76
N LEU A 158 5.92 -3.46 2.89
CA LEU A 158 6.09 -4.52 3.88
C LEU A 158 5.88 -4.01 5.32
N LYS A 159 6.31 -2.79 5.64
CA LYS A 159 6.06 -2.19 6.97
C LYS A 159 4.59 -1.87 7.22
N GLU A 160 3.87 -1.42 6.21
CA GLU A 160 2.46 -1.04 6.34
C GLU A 160 1.54 -2.27 6.30
N SER A 161 1.95 -3.33 5.60
CA SER A 161 1.13 -4.51 5.34
C SER A 161 1.41 -5.70 6.26
N THR A 162 2.42 -5.65 7.13
CA THR A 162 2.73 -6.75 8.05
C THR A 162 2.43 -6.39 9.50
N LEU A 163 1.89 -7.34 10.25
CA LEU A 163 1.32 -7.09 11.58
C LEU A 163 2.32 -6.42 12.54
N VAL A 164 3.52 -6.99 12.66
CA VAL A 164 4.45 -6.56 13.72
C VAL A 164 5.11 -5.20 13.44
N GLU A 165 5.14 -4.75 12.18
CA GLU A 165 5.69 -3.46 11.75
C GLU A 165 4.66 -2.33 11.73
N GLN A 166 3.37 -2.64 11.92
CA GLN A 166 2.32 -1.63 11.99
C GLN A 166 2.39 -0.83 13.29
N ILE A 167 1.92 0.42 13.21
CA ILE A 167 1.57 1.20 14.40
C ILE A 167 0.38 0.52 15.07
N TYR A 168 0.49 0.31 16.38
CA TYR A 168 -0.55 -0.31 17.18
C TYR A 168 -1.71 0.68 17.38
N VAL A 169 -2.92 0.27 16.98
CA VAL A 169 -4.11 1.13 16.94
C VAL A 169 -4.54 1.62 18.33
N MET A 170 -4.18 0.90 19.39
CA MET A 170 -4.48 1.27 20.77
C MET A 170 -3.32 2.02 21.46
N SER A 171 -2.21 2.29 20.77
CA SER A 171 -1.09 3.06 21.34
C SER A 171 -1.37 4.56 21.25
N GLU A 172 -1.21 5.27 22.37
CA GLU A 172 -1.24 6.74 22.41
C GLU A 172 0.05 7.37 21.88
N GLU A 173 1.16 6.61 21.88
CA GLU A 173 2.51 7.08 21.54
C GLU A 173 2.98 6.59 20.15
N LYS A 174 2.07 6.06 19.33
CA LYS A 174 2.37 5.47 18.00
C LYS A 174 3.40 4.35 18.05
N GLU A 175 3.39 3.55 19.11
CA GLU A 175 4.25 2.38 19.23
C GLU A 175 3.93 1.34 18.16
N LEU A 176 4.94 0.59 17.74
CA LEU A 176 4.74 -0.53 16.83
C LEU A 176 4.23 -1.76 17.59
N VAL A 177 3.46 -2.60 16.90
CA VAL A 177 2.95 -3.86 17.46
C VAL A 177 4.08 -4.72 18.04
N LYS A 178 5.22 -4.84 17.34
CA LYS A 178 6.38 -5.59 17.87
C LYS A 178 6.93 -5.06 19.18
N ASP A 179 6.86 -3.74 19.41
CA ASP A 179 7.38 -3.13 20.63
C ASP A 179 6.41 -3.33 21.79
N VAL A 180 5.11 -3.25 21.54
CA VAL A 180 4.05 -3.61 22.50
C VAL A 180 4.19 -5.07 22.92
N LEU A 181 4.33 -5.98 21.94
CA LEU A 181 4.54 -7.41 22.18
C LEU A 181 5.80 -7.69 23.00
N ARG A 182 6.92 -7.03 22.64
CA ARG A 182 8.19 -7.17 23.37
C ARG A 182 8.07 -6.69 24.83
N LYS A 183 7.46 -5.53 25.06
CA LYS A 183 7.25 -4.99 26.43
C LYS A 183 6.38 -5.90 27.28
N ALA A 184 5.40 -6.56 26.67
CA ALA A 184 4.52 -7.50 27.34
C ALA A 184 5.06 -8.94 27.43
N ASN A 185 6.23 -9.22 26.85
CA ASN A 185 6.79 -10.58 26.71
C ASN A 185 5.79 -11.56 26.04
N VAL A 186 5.07 -11.09 25.01
CA VAL A 186 4.10 -11.89 24.23
C VAL A 186 4.67 -12.15 22.85
N THR A 187 4.56 -13.40 22.38
CA THR A 187 4.91 -13.77 21.01
C THR A 187 3.67 -14.25 20.28
N ILE A 188 3.31 -13.54 19.22
CA ILE A 188 2.26 -13.93 18.28
C ILE A 188 2.89 -14.78 17.18
N THR A 189 2.24 -15.89 16.87
CA THR A 189 2.76 -16.93 15.97
C THR A 189 1.98 -17.03 14.66
N ASP A 190 0.69 -16.74 14.68
CA ASP A 190 -0.16 -16.74 13.48
C ASP A 190 -1.43 -15.91 13.75
N PHE A 191 -2.11 -15.51 12.68
CA PHE A 191 -3.44 -14.93 12.73
C PHE A 191 -4.26 -15.30 11.49
N ARG A 192 -5.58 -15.23 11.62
CA ARG A 192 -6.50 -15.29 10.48
C ARG A 192 -7.51 -14.16 10.58
N ARG A 193 -7.91 -13.64 9.42
CA ARG A 193 -8.90 -12.57 9.28
C ARG A 193 -9.88 -12.99 8.19
N VAL A 194 -11.15 -13.04 8.53
CA VAL A 194 -12.23 -13.40 7.60
C VAL A 194 -13.21 -12.24 7.53
N THR A 195 -13.57 -11.83 6.30
CA THR A 195 -14.51 -10.75 6.02
C THR A 195 -15.66 -11.24 5.15
N LEU A 196 -16.87 -10.77 5.43
CA LEU A 196 -18.06 -10.92 4.58
C LEU A 196 -18.29 -9.72 3.67
N ASN A 197 -17.48 -8.66 3.84
CA ASN A 197 -17.48 -7.55 2.90
C ASN A 197 -16.85 -8.03 1.59
N VAL A 198 -17.47 -7.66 0.47
CA VAL A 198 -16.91 -7.88 -0.86
C VAL A 198 -15.88 -6.79 -1.10
N ASP A 199 -14.64 -7.18 -1.39
CA ASP A 199 -13.57 -6.27 -1.81
C ASP A 199 -13.81 -5.73 -3.24
#